data_AF-A0A961R0N3-F1
#
_entry.id   AF-A0A961R0N3-F1
#
_cell.length_a   1.000
_cell.length_b   1.000
_cell.length_c   1.000
_cell.angle_alpha   90.00
_cell.angle_beta   90.00
_cell.angle_gamma   90.00
#
_symmetry.space_group_name_H-M   'P 1'
#
loop_
_entity.id
_entity.type
_entity.pdbx_description
1 polymer ?
#
loop_
_entity_poly.entity_id
_entity_poly.type
_entity_poly.pdbx_seq_one_letter_code
_entity_poly.pdbx_strand_id
1 'polypeptide(L)' 'MTAHALPPADARAANIPVRVLIASLQALADAGEPDLACRLAGQACAAVRHDNPAAWHHLNVFLHRMIQRLPAD' A
#
# COMPACT_ATOMS: atom_id res chain seq x y z
N MET A 1 -23.76 -19.01 14.61
CA MET A 1 -23.80 -18.15 13.41
C MET A 1 -23.13 -16.84 13.76
N THR A 2 -21.83 -16.71 13.52
CA THR A 2 -21.11 -15.45 13.74
C THR A 2 -21.36 -14.53 12.56
N ALA A 3 -22.10 -13.45 12.80
CA ALA A 3 -22.27 -12.38 11.82
C ALA A 3 -20.89 -11.76 11.56
N HIS A 4 -20.34 -11.99 10.37
CA HIS A 4 -19.19 -11.24 9.89
C HIS A 4 -19.67 -9.81 9.64
N ALA A 5 -19.47 -8.93 10.62
CA ALA A 5 -19.83 -7.52 10.51
C ALA A 5 -19.20 -6.96 9.23
N LEU A 6 -20.04 -6.47 8.32
CA LEU A 6 -19.58 -5.81 7.10
C LEU A 6 -18.68 -4.64 7.53
N PRO A 7 -17.45 -4.52 7.00
CA PRO A 7 -16.62 -3.37 7.33
C PRO A 7 -17.36 -2.08 6.95
N PRO A 8 -17.25 -1.01 7.75
CA PRO A 8 -17.92 0.25 7.46
C PRO A 8 -17.58 0.71 6.04
N ALA A 9 -18.55 1.28 5.33
CA ALA A 9 -18.41 1.65 3.92
C ALA A 9 -17.17 2.53 3.66
N ASP A 10 -16.80 3.36 4.62
CA ASP A 10 -15.58 4.18 4.62
C ASP A 10 -14.29 3.36 4.54
N ALA A 11 -14.22 2.20 5.21
CA ALA A 11 -13.07 1.31 5.13
C ALA A 11 -12.94 0.65 3.74
N ARG A 12 -14.07 0.38 3.07
CA ARG A 12 -14.09 -0.19 1.72
C ARG A 12 -13.74 0.85 0.66
N ALA A 13 -14.25 2.07 0.81
CA ALA A 13 -13.93 3.21 -0.05
C ALA A 13 -12.48 3.67 0.14
N ALA A 14 -11.96 3.74 1.38
CA ALA A 14 -10.56 4.05 1.67
C ALA A 14 -9.58 3.05 1.03
N ASN A 15 -10.05 1.84 0.69
CA ASN A 15 -9.24 0.83 0.02
C ASN A 15 -9.06 1.11 -1.49
N ILE A 16 -9.94 1.90 -2.13
CA ILE A 16 -9.81 2.23 -3.56
C ILE A 16 -8.62 3.17 -3.81
N PRO A 17 -8.47 4.31 -3.09
CA PRO A 17 -7.28 5.17 -3.21
C PRO A 17 -5.98 4.41 -2.93
N VAL A 18 -5.97 3.53 -1.94
CA VAL A 18 -4.80 2.70 -1.60
C VAL A 18 -4.44 1.75 -2.74
N ARG A 19 -5.43 1.11 -3.37
CA ARG A 19 -5.21 0.24 -4.53
C ARG A 19 -4.68 1.00 -5.73
N VAL A 20 -5.24 2.16 -6.02
CA VAL A 20 -4.76 3.05 -7.10
C VAL A 20 -3.34 3.49 -6.82
N LEU A 21 -3.04 3.90 -5.58
CA LEU A 21 -1.69 4.27 -5.17
C LEU A 21 -0.70 3.11 -5.36
N ILE A 22 -1.04 1.90 -4.91
CA ILE A 22 -0.19 0.71 -5.12
C ILE A 22 0.07 0.46 -6.61
N ALA A 23 -0.95 0.57 -7.46
CA ALA A 23 -0.79 0.42 -8.91
C ALA A 23 0.14 1.49 -9.50
N SER A 24 0.01 2.75 -9.07
CA SER A 24 0.90 3.84 -9.49
C SER A 24 2.35 3.63 -9.03
N LEU A 25 2.56 3.14 -7.81
CA LEU A 25 3.89 2.82 -7.28
C LEU A 25 4.55 1.68 -8.05
N GLN A 26 3.77 0.65 -8.41
CA GLN A 26 4.24 -0.43 -9.26
C GLN A 26 4.63 0.08 -10.65
N ALA A 27 3.82 0.94 -11.26
CA ALA A 27 4.12 1.54 -12.56
C ALA A 27 5.41 2.38 -12.53
N LEU A 28 5.69 3.09 -11.43
CA LEU A 28 6.97 3.81 -11.25
C LEU A 28 8.15 2.84 -11.17
N ALA A 29 8.02 1.75 -10.40
CA ALA A 29 9.06 0.74 -10.31
C ALA A 29 9.35 0.09 -11.68
N ASP A 30 8.30 -0.23 -12.44
CA ASP A 30 8.40 -0.82 -13.78
C ASP A 30 8.97 0.17 -14.80
N ALA A 31 8.83 1.47 -14.57
CA ALA A 31 9.43 2.54 -15.38
C ALA A 31 10.91 2.80 -15.07
N GLY A 32 11.53 2.04 -14.16
CA GLY A 32 12.93 2.22 -13.77
C GLY A 32 13.14 3.21 -12.62
N GLU A 33 12.08 3.61 -11.92
CA GLU A 33 12.13 4.55 -10.78
C GLU A 33 11.79 3.86 -9.42
N PRO A 34 12.50 2.77 -9.03
CA PRO A 34 12.17 2.01 -7.82
C PRO A 34 12.42 2.79 -6.53
N ASP A 35 13.43 3.67 -6.50
CA ASP A 35 13.73 4.53 -5.34
C ASP A 35 12.61 5.54 -5.07
N LEU A 36 12.07 6.16 -6.13
CA LEU A 36 10.95 7.09 -6.02
C LEU A 36 9.69 6.36 -5.54
N ALA A 37 9.40 5.19 -6.11
CA ALA A 37 8.31 4.35 -5.65
C ALA A 37 8.46 3.98 -4.17
N CYS A 38 9.65 3.60 -3.72
CA CYS A 38 9.92 3.25 -2.32
C CYS A 38 9.69 4.45 -1.37
N ARG A 39 10.20 5.63 -1.74
CA ARG A 39 9.99 6.86 -0.94
C ARG A 39 8.52 7.23 -0.79
N LEU A 40 7.77 7.24 -1.89
CA LEU A 40 6.34 7.57 -1.89
C LEU A 40 5.53 6.53 -1.09
N ALA A 41 5.86 5.25 -1.22
CA ALA A 41 5.26 4.19 -0.44
C ALA A 41 5.53 4.36 1.07
N GLY A 42 6.75 4.74 1.45
CA GLY A 42 7.11 5.06 2.85
C GLY A 42 6.31 6.24 3.42
N GLN A 43 6.16 7.32 2.65
CA GLN A 43 5.34 8.48 3.03
C GLN A 43 3.87 8.09 3.24
N ALA A 44 3.31 7.31 2.31
CA ALA A 44 1.95 6.83 2.42
C ALA A 44 1.75 5.96 3.67
N CYS A 45 2.68 5.03 3.93
CA CYS A 45 2.67 4.22 5.16
C CYS A 45 2.68 5.07 6.42
N ALA A 46 3.54 6.11 6.49
CA ALA A 46 3.60 7.00 7.64
C ALA A 46 2.28 7.77 7.85
N ALA A 47 1.64 8.20 6.76
CA ALA A 47 0.39 8.96 6.80
C ALA A 47 -0.81 8.12 7.30
N VAL A 48 -0.84 6.81 7.01
CA VAL A 48 -1.98 5.96 7.37
C VAL A 48 -1.76 5.08 8.60
N ARG A 49 -0.54 5.03 9.15
CA ARG A 49 -0.14 4.07 10.20
C ARG A 49 -1.03 4.11 11.44
N HIS A 50 -1.49 5.29 11.85
CA HIS A 50 -2.26 5.47 13.08
C HIS A 50 -3.77 5.55 12.82
N ASP A 51 -4.18 6.16 11.71
CA ASP A 51 -5.59 6.44 11.40
C ASP A 51 -6.29 5.34 10.59
N ASN A 52 -5.54 4.51 9.85
CA ASN A 52 -6.12 3.49 8.99
C ASN A 52 -5.27 2.20 8.93
N PRO A 53 -5.44 1.28 9.90
CA PRO A 53 -4.63 0.07 10.00
C PRO A 53 -4.79 -0.87 8.79
N ALA A 54 -5.95 -0.86 8.11
CA ALA A 54 -6.18 -1.67 6.93
C ALA A 54 -5.39 -1.14 5.71
N ALA A 55 -5.41 0.18 5.50
CA ALA A 55 -4.59 0.82 4.47
C ALA A 55 -3.10 0.62 4.74
N TRP A 56 -2.68 0.79 6.00
CA TRP A 56 -1.31 0.55 6.44
C TRP A 56 -0.85 -0.87 6.11
N HIS A 57 -1.68 -1.89 6.41
CA HIS A 57 -1.35 -3.28 6.12
C HIS A 57 -1.11 -3.52 4.63
N HIS A 58 -2.00 -3.03 3.75
CA HIS A 58 -1.83 -3.20 2.30
C HIS A 58 -0.56 -2.54 1.76
N LEU A 59 -0.27 -1.30 2.16
CA LEU A 59 0.93 -0.59 1.75
C LEU A 59 2.19 -1.26 2.28
N ASN A 60 2.17 -1.73 3.53
CA ASN A 60 3.30 -2.41 4.14
C ASN A 60 3.61 -3.74 3.44
N VAL A 61 2.60 -4.54 3.08
CA VAL A 61 2.78 -5.77 2.29
C VAL A 61 3.35 -5.47 0.91
N PHE A 62 2.87 -4.41 0.25
CA PHE A 62 3.40 -3.99 -1.04
C PHE A 62 4.89 -3.61 -0.94
N LEU A 63 5.27 -2.80 0.05
CA LEU A 63 6.67 -2.43 0.30
C LEU A 63 7.58 -3.64 0.48
N HIS A 64 7.18 -4.61 1.31
CA HIS A 64 7.98 -5.82 1.53
C HIS A 64 8.18 -6.62 0.24
N ARG A 65 7.16 -6.69 -0.62
CA ARG A 65 7.25 -7.35 -1.93
C ARG A 65 8.16 -6.60 -2.89
N MET A 66 8.13 -5.28 -2.89
CA MET A 66 9.02 -4.47 -3.72
C MET A 66 10.49 -4.64 -3.31
N ILE A 67 10.78 -4.59 -2.02
CA ILE A 67 12.15 -4.77 -1.50
C ILE A 67 12.70 -6.15 -1.89
N GLN A 68 11.86 -7.21 -1.85
CA GLN A 68 12.26 -8.56 -2.28
C GLN A 68 12.51 -8.68 -3.79
N ARG A 69 11.99 -7.76 -4.60
CA ARG A 69 12.19 -7.74 -6.07
C ARG A 69 13.39 -6.91 -6.50
N LEU A 70 13.94 -6.10 -5.61
CA LEU A 70 15.14 -5.34 -5.91
C LEU A 70 16.32 -6.33 -5.94
N PRO A 71 17.06 -6.44 -7.05
CA PRO A 71 18.22 -7.32 -7.09
C PRO A 71 19.21 -6.86 -6.00
N ALA A 72 19.68 -7.82 -5.20
CA ALA A 72 20.84 -7.60 -4.35
C ALA A 72 22.04 -7.45 -5.28
N ASP A 73 22.48 -6.20 -5.49
CA ASP A 73 23.78 -5.92 -6.10
C ASP A 73 24.90 -6.42 -5.17
#